data_AF-A0A931Y510-F1
#
_entry.id   AF-A0A931Y510-F1
#
_cell.length_a   1.000
_cell.length_b   1.000
_cell.length_c   1.000
_cell.angle_alpha   90.00
_cell.angle_beta   90.00
_cell.angle_gamma   90.00
#
_symmetry.space_group_name_H-M   'P 1'
#
loop_
_entity.id
_entity.type
_entity.pdbx_description
1 polymer ?
#
loop_
_entity_poly.entity_id
_entity_poly.type
_entity_poly.pdbx_seq_one_letter_code
_entity_poly.pdbx_strand_id
1 'polypeptide(L)' 'MQLGLCTSFEALADAAQAGFDFAELPVSALAIDQSAADFEAVRRRILAAAIPLAIL' A
#
# COMPACT_ATOMS: atom_id res chain seq x y z
N MET A 1 -14.07 -5.59 14.63
CA MET A 1 -13.10 -6.38 13.84
C MET A 1 -12.70 -5.52 12.65
N GLN A 2 -11.43 -5.50 12.27
CA GLN A 2 -10.97 -4.81 11.06
C GLN A 2 -10.82 -5.83 9.91
N LEU A 3 -11.26 -5.49 8.71
CA LEU A 3 -11.16 -6.30 7.51
C LEU A 3 -10.03 -5.77 6.62
N GLY A 4 -9.00 -6.60 6.44
CA GLY A 4 -7.86 -6.31 5.57
C GLY A 4 -7.96 -6.99 4.21
N LEU A 5 -7.23 -6.46 3.22
CA LEU A 5 -7.07 -7.06 1.90
C LEU A 5 -5.60 -7.07 1.45
N CYS A 6 -5.04 -8.25 1.19
CA CYS A 6 -3.78 -8.39 0.45
C CYS A 6 -3.97 -7.96 -1.01
N THR A 7 -3.23 -6.94 -1.46
CA THR A 7 -3.42 -6.37 -2.79
C THR A 7 -2.17 -5.65 -3.32
N SER A 8 -2.29 -4.92 -4.43
CA SER A 8 -1.25 -4.07 -5.02
C SER A 8 -1.66 -2.59 -4.97
N PHE A 9 -0.72 -1.69 -5.30
CA PHE A 9 -1.00 -0.25 -5.34
C PHE A 9 -2.13 0.14 -6.30
N GLU A 10 -2.31 -0.62 -7.39
CA GLU A 10 -3.29 -0.36 -8.44
C GLU A 10 -4.72 -0.60 -7.95
N ALA A 11 -4.93 -1.48 -6.97
CA ALA A 11 -6.23 -1.88 -6.46
C ALA A 11 -6.59 -1.22 -5.11
N LEU A 12 -5.81 -0.24 -4.64
CA LEU A 12 -6.09 0.47 -3.38
C LEU A 12 -7.38 1.29 -3.42
N ALA A 13 -7.69 1.89 -4.57
CA ALA A 13 -8.94 2.64 -4.75
C ALA A 13 -10.16 1.70 -4.66
N ASP A 14 -10.08 0.54 -5.31
CA ASP A 14 -11.13 -0.47 -5.28
C ASP A 14 -11.30 -1.05 -3.87
N ALA A 15 -10.20 -1.28 -3.14
CA ALA A 15 -10.23 -1.72 -1.74
C ALA A 15 -10.94 -0.71 -0.83
N ALA A 16 -10.63 0.59 -1.00
CA ALA A 16 -11.32 1.66 -0.28
C ALA A 16 -12.82 1.70 -0.61
N GLN A 17 -13.18 1.58 -1.89
CA GLN A 17 -14.58 1.58 -2.35
C GLN A 17 -15.36 0.35 -1.86
N ALA A 18 -14.70 -0.80 -1.76
CA ALA A 18 -15.28 -2.03 -1.24
C ALA A 18 -15.48 -2.03 0.29
N GLY A 19 -14.97 -1.00 0.99
CA GLY A 19 -15.16 -0.82 2.42
C GLY A 19 -14.21 -1.65 3.30
N PHE A 20 -13.04 -2.03 2.77
CA PHE A 20 -11.97 -2.56 3.61
C PHE A 20 -11.43 -1.49 4.56
N ASP A 21 -10.92 -1.91 5.73
CA ASP A 21 -10.36 -1.01 6.74
C ASP A 21 -8.88 -0.69 6.45
N PHE A 22 -8.16 -1.63 5.86
CA PHE A 22 -6.76 -1.49 5.46
C PHE A 22 -6.42 -2.41 4.29
N ALA A 23 -5.34 -2.10 3.58
CA ALA A 23 -4.76 -2.94 2.56
C ALA A 23 -3.35 -3.39 2.95
N GLU A 24 -3.02 -4.64 2.63
CA GLU A 24 -1.71 -5.24 2.87
C GLU A 24 -0.94 -5.28 1.55
N LEU A 25 0.29 -4.76 1.57
CA LEU A 25 1.20 -4.78 0.43
C LEU A 25 2.37 -5.74 0.70
N PRO A 26 2.87 -6.44 -0.33
CA PRO A 26 4.07 -7.26 -0.17
C PRO A 26 5.29 -6.37 0.07
N VAL A 27 6.24 -6.81 0.91
CA VAL A 27 7.54 -6.10 1.12
C VAL A 27 8.23 -5.72 -0.20
N SER A 28 8.12 -6.56 -1.24
CA SER A 28 8.71 -6.28 -2.55
C SER A 28 8.19 -4.99 -3.21
N ALA A 29 6.99 -4.52 -2.83
CA ALA A 29 6.42 -3.27 -3.31
C ALA A 29 7.08 -2.02 -2.68
N LEU A 30 7.85 -2.17 -1.60
CA LEU A 30 8.46 -1.05 -0.87
C LEU A 30 9.76 -0.54 -1.49
N ALA A 31 10.35 -1.27 -2.44
CA ALA A 31 11.63 -0.93 -3.05
C ALA A 31 12.75 -0.66 -2.01
N ILE A 32 12.71 -1.35 -0.86
CA ILE A 32 13.66 -1.13 0.27
C ILE A 32 15.13 -1.33 -0.10
N ASP A 33 15.39 -2.15 -1.12
CA ASP A 33 16.74 -2.48 -1.59
C ASP A 33 17.17 -1.60 -2.78
N GLN A 34 16.31 -0.68 -3.21
CA GLN A 34 16.55 0.20 -4.36
C GLN A 34 17.16 1.54 -3.92
N SER A 35 17.38 2.44 -4.88
CA SER A 35 17.97 3.74 -4.59
C SER A 35 17.07 4.57 -3.67
N ALA A 36 17.65 5.55 -2.96
CA ALA A 36 16.88 6.47 -2.11
C ALA A 36 15.79 7.23 -2.88
N ALA A 37 16.01 7.50 -4.18
CA ALA A 37 15.01 8.15 -5.03
C ALA A 37 13.81 7.25 -5.30
N ASP A 38 14.06 5.96 -5.56
CA ASP A 38 13.02 4.97 -5.82
C ASP A 38 12.19 4.70 -4.55
N PHE A 39 12.86 4.55 -3.40
CA PHE A 39 12.20 4.41 -2.11
C PHE A 39 11.33 5.63 -1.77
N GLU A 40 11.82 6.84 -1.98
CA GLU A 40 11.05 8.07 -1.70
C GLU A 40 9.82 8.20 -2.62
N ALA A 41 9.91 7.75 -3.87
CA ALA A 41 8.76 7.70 -4.76
C ALA A 41 7.68 6.74 -4.23
N VAL A 42 8.08 5.55 -3.76
CA VAL A 42 7.16 4.57 -3.15
C VAL A 42 6.57 5.12 -1.85
N ARG A 43 7.39 5.73 -1.00
CA ARG A 43 6.95 6.35 0.26
C ARG A 43 5.87 7.41 0.03
N ARG A 44 6.03 8.27 -0.98
CA ARG A 44 4.99 9.25 -1.35
C ARG A 44 3.70 8.59 -1.80
N ARG A 45 3.80 7.48 -2.53
CA ARG A 45 2.66 6.68 -2.99
C ARG A 45 1.88 6.08 -1.80
N ILE A 46 2.60 5.57 -0.79
CA ILE A 46 2.03 5.04 0.46
C ILE A 46 1.30 6.14 1.24
N LEU A 47 1.94 7.31 1.39
CA LEU A 47 1.35 8.44 2.13
C LEU A 47 0.10 9.03 1.46
N ALA A 48 -0.04 8.86 0.14
CA ALA A 48 -1.18 9.33 -0.65
C ALA A 48 -2.28 8.26 -0.84
N ALA A 49 -2.15 7.08 -0.25
CA ALA A 49 -3.11 5.99 -0.42
C ALA A 49 -4.51 6.35 0.09
N ALA A 50 -5.55 5.90 -0.62
CA ALA A 50 -6.95 6.13 -0.28
C ALA A 50 -7.44 5.33 0.95
N ILE A 51 -6.66 4.35 1.39
CA ILE A 51 -6.93 3.45 2.50
C ILE A 51 -5.62 3.22 3.28
N PRO A 52 -5.66 3.04 4.62
CA PRO A 52 -4.48 2.72 5.40
C PRO A 52 -3.76 1.47 4.87
N LEU A 53 -2.43 1.49 4.94
CA LEU A 53 -1.59 0.40 4.46
C LEU A 53 -0.89 -0.31 5.62
N ALA A 54 -0.90 -1.63 5.56
CA ALA A 54 -0.07 -2.52 6.35
C ALA A 54 0.96 -3.20 5.43
N ILE A 55 2.12 -3.53 5.99
CA ILE A 55 3.22 -4.17 5.26
C ILE A 55 3.37 -5.57 5.83
N LEU A 56 3.31 -6.58 4.96
CA LEU A 56 3.52 -7.99 5.27
C LEU A 56 4.77 -8.54 4.59
#